data_AF-A0AAU8IJ03-F1
#
_entry.id   AF-A0AAU8IJ03-F1
#
_cell.length_a   1.000
_cell.length_b   1.000
_cell.length_c   1.000
_cell.angle_alpha   90.00
_cell.angle_beta   90.00
_cell.angle_gamma   90.00
#
_symmetry.space_group_name_H-M   'P 1'
#
loop_
_entity.id
_entity.type
_entity.pdbx_description
1 polymer ?
#
loop_
_entity_poly.entity_id
_entity_poly.type
_entity_poly.pdbx_seq_one_letter_code
_entity_poly.pdbx_strand_id
1 'polypeptide(L)' 'MRLAQNHVDLSVIEYCGCDHGFLDQLGVLPQAQDALRVIGDAIRSV' A
#
# COMPACT_ATOMS: atom_id res chain seq x y z
N MET A 1 7.96 -1.73 -15.07
CA MET A 1 8.39 -1.59 -13.66
C MET A 1 9.75 -2.23 -13.48
N ARG A 2 10.78 -1.47 -13.05
CA ARG A 2 12.18 -1.95 -12.96
C ARG A 2 12.33 -3.16 -12.02
N LEU A 3 11.57 -3.22 -10.93
CA LEU A 3 11.61 -4.33 -9.96
C LEU A 3 11.11 -5.65 -10.58
N ALA A 4 9.95 -5.63 -11.24
CA ALA A 4 9.41 -6.81 -11.92
C ALA A 4 10.34 -7.34 -13.05
N GLN A 5 11.03 -6.44 -13.76
CA GLN A 5 12.00 -6.81 -14.80
C GLN A 5 13.23 -7.54 -14.24
N ASN A 6 13.49 -7.43 -12.94
CA ASN A 6 14.59 -8.11 -12.25
C ASN A 6 14.11 -9.29 -11.38
N HIS A 7 12.92 -9.83 -11.67
CA HIS A 7 12.34 -10.98 -10.95
C HIS A 7 12.18 -10.77 -9.44
N VAL A 8 12.01 -9.52 -9.01
CA VAL A 8 11.62 -9.20 -7.63
C VAL A 8 10.13 -9.45 -7.48
N ASP A 9 9.75 -10.22 -6.46
CA ASP A 9 8.33 -10.39 -6.10
C ASP A 9 7.74 -9.05 -5.67
N LEU A 10 6.64 -8.65 -6.31
CA LEU A 10 6.17 -7.28 -6.28
C LEU A 10 4.64 -7.19 -6.38
N SER A 11 4.04 -6.55 -5.38
CA SER A 11 2.66 -6.09 -5.39
C SER A 11 2.60 -4.56 -5.45
N VAL A 12 1.73 -4.00 -6.29
CA VAL A 12 1.47 -2.54 -6.36
C VAL A 12 -0.03 -2.30 -6.34
N ILE A 13 -0.46 -1.35 -5.50
CA ILE A 13 -1.85 -0.91 -5.37
C ILE A 13 -1.89 0.60 -5.59
N GLU A 14 -2.77 1.05 -6.48
CA GLU A 14 -3.03 2.46 -6.72
C GLU A 14 -4.31 2.88 -5.98
N TYR A 15 -4.16 3.75 -4.98
CA TYR A 15 -5.28 4.32 -4.23
C TYR A 15 -5.77 5.61 -4.91
N CYS A 16 -6.70 5.47 -5.86
CA CYS A 16 -7.27 6.60 -6.58
C CYS A 16 -7.92 7.63 -5.64
N GLY A 17 -7.71 8.92 -5.94
CA GLY A 17 -8.25 10.03 -5.14
C GLY A 17 -7.51 10.30 -3.84
N CYS A 18 -6.37 9.63 -3.61
CA CYS A 18 -5.48 9.91 -2.49
C CYS A 18 -4.25 10.69 -2.97
N ASP A 19 -3.91 11.76 -2.23
CA ASP A 19 -2.67 12.50 -2.46
C ASP A 19 -1.49 11.89 -1.68
N HIS A 20 -0.30 12.45 -1.89
CA HIS A 20 0.89 12.07 -1.13
C HIS A 20 0.67 12.26 0.38
N GLY A 21 1.03 11.25 1.17
CA GLY A 21 0.89 11.29 2.63
C GLY A 21 -0.52 10.96 3.15
N PHE A 22 -1.43 10.43 2.32
CA PHE A 22 -2.81 10.11 2.76
C PHE A 22 -2.90 9.15 3.96
N LEU A 23 -1.83 8.42 4.31
CA LEU A 23 -1.76 7.60 5.51
C LEU A 23 -1.94 8.40 6.81
N ASP A 24 -1.55 9.68 6.82
CA ASP A 24 -1.73 10.57 7.97
C ASP A 24 -3.22 10.86 8.26
N GLN A 25 -4.11 10.58 7.30
CA GLN A 25 -5.56 10.74 7.42
C GLN A 25 -6.24 9.46 7.95
N LEU A 26 -5.54 8.67 8.77
CA LEU A 26 -6.11 7.48 9.40
C LEU A 26 -7.34 7.85 10.25
N GLY A 27 -8.44 7.11 10.05
CA GLY A 27 -9.73 7.41 10.67
C GLY A 27 -10.57 8.45 9.92
N VAL A 28 -10.03 9.09 8.89
CA VAL A 28 -10.75 10.01 7.99
C VAL A 28 -10.91 9.38 6.61
N LEU A 29 -9.81 8.92 6.01
CA LEU A 29 -9.84 8.24 4.72
C LEU A 29 -9.87 6.71 4.91
N PRO A 30 -10.89 6.01 4.39
CA PRO A 30 -10.93 4.55 4.48
C PRO A 30 -9.74 3.88 3.78
N GLN A 31 -9.19 4.52 2.73
CA GLN A 31 -8.00 4.06 2.03
C GLN A 31 -6.77 4.00 2.95
N ALA A 32 -6.62 4.93 3.89
CA ALA A 32 -5.51 4.91 4.84
C ALA A 32 -5.57 3.67 5.74
N GLN A 33 -6.77 3.31 6.20
CA GLN A 33 -7.01 2.10 6.99
C GLN A 33 -6.74 0.83 6.17
N ASP A 34 -7.19 0.80 4.92
CA ASP A 34 -6.96 -0.32 4.00
C ASP A 34 -5.47 -0.53 3.72
N ALA A 35 -4.75 0.54 3.39
CA ALA A 35 -3.31 0.50 3.12
C ALA A 35 -2.52 -0.07 4.31
N LEU A 36 -2.82 0.38 5.54
CA LEU A 36 -2.17 -0.15 6.74
C LEU A 36 -2.49 -1.64 6.98
N ARG A 37 -3.72 -2.07 6.70
CA ARG A 37 -4.10 -3.48 6.78
C ARG A 37 -3.32 -4.33 5.78
N VAL A 38 -3.24 -3.92 4.52
CA VAL A 38 -2.48 -4.62 3.48
C VAL A 38 -1.00 -4.73 3.85
N ILE A 39 -0.40 -3.62 4.32
CA ILE A 39 0.99 -3.63 4.79
C ILE A 39 1.17 -4.60 5.96
N GLY A 40 0.27 -4.58 6.94
CA GLY A 40 0.31 -5.46 8.10
C GLY A 40 0.18 -6.94 7.72
N ASP A 41 -0.71 -7.27 6.79
CA ASP A 41 -0.89 -8.63 6.28
C ASP A 41 0.38 -9.10 5.54
N ALA A 42 0.97 -8.24 4.72
CA ALA A 42 2.22 -8.53 4.01
C ALA A 42 3.37 -8.81 4.99
N ILE A 43 3.56 -7.97 6.02
CA ILE A 43 4.60 -8.17 7.04
C ILE A 43 4.39 -9.46 7.82
N ARG A 44 3.15 -9.81 8.16
CA ARG A 44 2.82 -11.05 8.89
C ARG A 44 3.05 -12.30 8.05
N SER A 45 2.89 -12.20 6.72
CA SER A 45 3.06 -13.32 5.80
C SER A 45 4.52 -13.65 5.48
N VAL A 46 5.48 -12.84 5.98
CA VAL A 46 6.92 -13.10 5.95
C VAL A 46 7.33 -13.95 7.16
#